data_AF-A0A7R9DQS7-F1
#
_entry.id   AF-A0A7R9DQS7-F1
#
_cell.length_a   1.000
_cell.length_b   1.000
_cell.length_c   1.000
_cell.angle_alpha   90.00
_cell.angle_beta   90.00
_cell.angle_gamma   90.00
#
_symmetry.space_group_name_H-M   'P 1'
#
loop_
_entity.id
_entity.type
_entity.pdbx_description
1 polymer ?
#
loop_
_entity_poly.entity_id
_entity_poly.type
_entity_poly.pdbx_seq_one_letter_code
_entity_poly.pdbx_strand_id
1 'polypeptide(L)'
;MLKESWSTFEAVLFDVDNKSPSSALSCPPAQFLEEDLLRQVKTLIGDQGVFVLNLVCRMDQVRSNVIATLSSIFGSVCSYKLEQEVNEIVFCTNQGPWDQQQWRLVLEEAATKVNSLVKKKKLQSLDLVTTETFVGSLNVPV
;
A
#
# COMPACT_ATOMS: atom_id res chain seq x y z
N MET A 1 -6.17 -36.52 -6.80
CA MET A 1 -6.47 -35.08 -6.90
C MET A 1 -5.18 -34.33 -6.67
N LEU A 2 -4.67 -33.63 -7.69
CA LEU A 2 -3.54 -32.72 -7.52
C LEU A 2 -4.05 -31.55 -6.69
N LYS A 3 -3.49 -31.34 -5.49
CA LYS A 3 -3.64 -30.07 -4.79
C LYS A 3 -2.88 -29.05 -5.63
N GLU A 4 -3.60 -28.26 -6.43
CA GLU A 4 -3.05 -26.99 -6.90
C GLU A 4 -2.85 -26.13 -5.64
N SER A 5 -1.62 -26.09 -5.14
CA SER A 5 -1.25 -25.10 -4.13
C SER A 5 -1.17 -23.77 -4.86
N TRP A 6 -2.25 -23.00 -4.82
CA TRP A 6 -2.18 -21.59 -5.19
C TRP A 6 -1.12 -20.96 -4.28
N SER A 7 0.05 -20.67 -4.83
CA SER A 7 1.09 -19.97 -4.11
C SER A 7 0.60 -18.56 -3.84
N THR A 8 0.44 -18.20 -2.58
CA THR A 8 0.21 -16.82 -2.18
C THR A 8 1.44 -15.98 -2.52
N PHE A 9 1.22 -14.73 -2.88
CA PHE A 9 2.29 -13.74 -3.07
C PHE A 9 2.60 -13.05 -1.74
N GLU A 10 3.88 -12.85 -1.45
CA GLU A 10 4.27 -12.05 -0.28
C GLU A 10 3.87 -10.58 -0.44
N ALA A 11 3.82 -10.09 -1.68
CA ALA A 11 3.37 -8.75 -1.99
C ALA A 11 2.65 -8.67 -3.35
N VAL A 12 1.61 -7.84 -3.42
CA VAL A 12 0.96 -7.41 -4.66
C VAL A 12 1.02 -5.90 -4.73
N LEU A 13 1.48 -5.35 -5.86
CA LEU A 13 1.66 -3.91 -6.04
C LEU A 13 0.84 -3.42 -7.23
N PHE A 14 -0.06 -2.47 -7.00
CA PHE A 14 -0.79 -1.78 -8.06
C PHE A 14 -0.15 -0.41 -8.32
N ASP A 15 0.53 -0.31 -9.45
CA ASP A 15 1.04 0.92 -10.04
C ASP A 15 0.56 1.01 -11.50
N VAL A 16 -0.75 1.17 -11.66
CA VAL A 16 -1.42 1.12 -12.97
C VAL A 16 -1.95 2.50 -13.31
N ASP A 17 -1.30 3.22 -14.21
CA ASP A 17 -1.73 4.54 -14.63
C ASP A 17 -3.04 4.51 -15.45
N ASN A 18 -3.94 5.46 -15.17
CA ASN A 18 -5.14 5.72 -15.95
C ASN A 18 -4.92 6.93 -16.86
N LYS A 19 -4.74 6.67 -18.16
CA LYS A 19 -4.50 7.71 -19.18
C LYS A 19 -5.73 8.56 -19.52
N SER A 20 -6.84 8.40 -18.81
CA SER A 20 -8.06 9.18 -19.01
C SER A 20 -8.05 10.48 -18.19
N PRO A 21 -7.88 11.66 -18.82
CA PRO A 21 -7.69 12.92 -18.10
C PRO A 21 -8.92 13.39 -17.31
N SER A 22 -10.11 12.89 -17.67
CA SER A 22 -11.40 13.23 -17.06
C SER A 22 -11.75 12.36 -15.85
N SER A 23 -10.96 11.31 -15.57
CA SER A 23 -11.19 10.45 -14.41
C SER A 23 -10.81 11.16 -13.11
N ALA A 24 -11.63 10.98 -12.06
CA ALA A 24 -11.27 11.39 -10.70
C ALA A 24 -10.09 10.56 -10.14
N LEU A 25 -9.95 9.32 -10.62
CA LEU A 25 -8.87 8.39 -10.32
C LEU A 25 -7.88 8.34 -11.48
N SER A 26 -6.73 8.99 -11.32
CA SER A 26 -5.63 8.92 -12.29
C SER A 26 -4.78 7.67 -12.10
N CYS A 27 -4.74 7.11 -10.88
CA CYS A 27 -4.08 5.84 -10.60
C CYS A 27 -4.78 5.21 -9.39
N PRO A 28 -5.34 4.00 -9.49
CA PRO A 28 -5.51 3.16 -10.69
C PRO A 28 -6.82 3.47 -11.45
N PRO A 29 -7.06 2.85 -12.63
CA PRO A 29 -8.41 2.79 -13.20
C PRO A 29 -9.41 2.16 -12.21
N ALA A 30 -10.66 2.64 -12.19
CA ALA A 30 -11.66 2.24 -11.19
C ALA A 30 -11.91 0.72 -11.09
N GLN A 31 -11.81 -0.02 -12.20
CA GLN A 31 -11.95 -1.48 -12.23
C GLN A 31 -10.95 -2.21 -11.32
N PHE A 32 -9.80 -1.60 -11.02
CA PHE A 32 -8.81 -2.16 -10.10
C PHE A 32 -9.18 -2.01 -8.62
N LEU A 33 -10.22 -1.23 -8.33
CA LEU A 33 -10.73 -0.95 -6.99
C LEU A 33 -12.13 -1.54 -6.78
N GLU A 34 -12.61 -2.35 -7.73
CA GLU A 34 -13.83 -3.12 -7.57
C GLU A 34 -13.65 -4.15 -6.44
N GLU A 35 -14.68 -4.29 -5.63
CA GLU A 35 -14.64 -5.11 -4.42
C GLU A 35 -14.26 -6.58 -4.72
N ASP A 36 -14.81 -7.16 -5.79
CA ASP A 36 -14.52 -8.55 -6.18
C ASP A 36 -13.04 -8.75 -6.53
N LEU A 37 -12.41 -7.76 -7.20
CA LEU A 37 -10.98 -7.83 -7.49
C LEU A 37 -10.15 -7.66 -6.21
N LEU A 38 -10.50 -6.71 -5.35
CA LEU A 38 -9.80 -6.50 -4.08
C LEU A 38 -9.91 -7.72 -3.16
N ARG A 39 -11.03 -8.44 -3.17
CA ARG A 39 -11.19 -9.74 -2.46
C ARG A 39 -10.32 -10.84 -3.05
N GLN A 40 -10.12 -10.85 -4.37
CA GLN A 40 -9.14 -11.74 -5.00
C GLN A 40 -7.71 -11.37 -4.57
N VAL A 41 -7.35 -10.09 -4.56
CA VAL A 41 -6.04 -9.63 -4.05
C VAL A 41 -5.84 -10.04 -2.60
N LYS A 42 -6.87 -9.90 -1.74
CA LYS A 42 -6.87 -10.38 -0.36
C LYS A 42 -6.49 -11.86 -0.27
N THR A 43 -7.04 -12.68 -1.16
CA THR A 43 -6.75 -14.12 -1.24
C THR A 43 -5.33 -14.38 -1.73
N LEU A 44 -4.88 -13.62 -2.74
CA LEU A 44 -3.55 -13.74 -3.33
C LEU A 44 -2.43 -13.41 -2.33
N ILE A 45 -2.60 -12.41 -1.47
CA ILE A 45 -1.56 -12.04 -0.49
C ILE A 45 -1.50 -12.97 0.73
N GLY A 46 -2.49 -13.84 0.92
CA GLY A 46 -2.57 -14.74 2.08
C GLY A 46 -2.58 -13.99 3.43
N ASP A 47 -2.37 -14.70 4.53
CA ASP A 47 -2.49 -14.10 5.87
C ASP A 47 -1.35 -13.12 6.19
N GLN A 48 -0.18 -13.30 5.58
CA GLN A 48 1.05 -12.59 5.94
C GLN A 48 1.50 -11.55 4.91
N GLY A 49 0.95 -11.56 3.69
CA GLY A 49 1.39 -10.67 2.64
C GLY A 49 0.85 -9.24 2.76
N VAL A 50 1.34 -8.40 1.86
CA VAL A 50 0.99 -6.98 1.76
C VAL A 50 0.45 -6.64 0.38
N PHE A 51 -0.60 -5.84 0.35
CA PHE A 51 -1.06 -5.16 -0.86
C PHE A 51 -0.65 -3.70 -0.80
N VAL A 52 0.02 -3.19 -1.84
CA VAL A 52 0.45 -1.80 -1.95
C VAL A 52 -0.21 -1.17 -3.16
N LEU A 53 -0.87 -0.04 -2.95
CA LEU A 53 -1.60 0.70 -3.96
C LEU A 53 -0.97 2.09 -4.13
N ASN A 54 -0.56 2.42 -5.35
CA ASN A 54 -0.30 3.80 -5.73
C ASN A 54 -1.64 4.48 -6.05
N LEU A 55 -2.10 5.39 -5.19
CA LEU A 55 -3.36 6.11 -5.34
C LEU A 55 -3.12 7.56 -5.77
N VAL A 56 -3.62 7.93 -6.94
CA VAL A 56 -3.67 9.31 -7.43
C VAL A 56 -5.12 9.67 -7.66
N CYS A 57 -5.70 10.41 -6.71
CA CYS A 57 -7.11 10.82 -6.71
C CYS A 57 -7.22 12.33 -6.58
N ARG A 58 -8.06 12.96 -7.42
CA ARG A 58 -8.28 14.42 -7.42
C ARG A 58 -9.45 14.87 -6.54
N MET A 59 -10.25 13.93 -6.05
CA MET A 59 -11.46 14.20 -5.27
C MET A 59 -11.42 13.49 -3.92
N ASP A 60 -11.51 14.25 -2.84
CA ASP A 60 -11.44 13.70 -1.48
C ASP A 60 -12.56 12.71 -1.18
N GLN A 61 -13.77 12.94 -1.70
CA GLN A 61 -14.87 12.00 -1.53
C GLN A 61 -14.58 10.63 -2.16
N VAL A 62 -13.97 10.63 -3.36
CA VAL A 62 -13.62 9.40 -4.06
C VAL A 62 -12.50 8.69 -3.31
N ARG A 63 -11.48 9.43 -2.85
CA ARG A 63 -10.42 8.89 -1.98
C ARG A 63 -10.99 8.24 -0.73
N SER A 64 -11.86 8.93 0.00
CA SER A 64 -12.47 8.41 1.24
C SER A 64 -13.28 7.13 0.99
N ASN A 65 -14.00 7.04 -0.13
CA ASN A 65 -14.70 5.82 -0.52
C ASN A 65 -13.72 4.66 -0.79
N VAL A 66 -12.61 4.93 -1.47
CA VAL A 66 -11.57 3.91 -1.73
C VAL A 66 -10.98 3.40 -0.41
N ILE A 67 -10.61 4.30 0.51
CA ILE A 67 -10.08 3.91 1.82
C ILE A 67 -11.11 3.10 2.61
N ALA A 68 -12.39 3.50 2.60
CA ALA A 68 -13.46 2.76 3.26
C ALA A 68 -13.63 1.34 2.70
N THR A 69 -13.58 1.18 1.37
CA THR A 69 -13.62 -0.14 0.71
C THR A 69 -12.41 -0.99 1.09
N LEU A 70 -11.20 -0.43 1.11
CA LEU A 70 -10.01 -1.17 1.52
C LEU A 70 -10.11 -1.61 2.99
N SER A 71 -10.56 -0.72 3.87
CA SER A 71 -10.73 -1.01 5.30
C SER A 71 -11.83 -2.03 5.60
N SER A 72 -12.80 -2.23 4.70
CA SER A 72 -13.84 -3.26 4.86
C SER A 72 -13.36 -4.66 4.40
N ILE A 73 -12.28 -4.73 3.62
CA ILE A 73 -11.76 -5.97 3.02
C ILE A 73 -10.50 -6.46 3.75
N PHE A 74 -9.56 -5.57 4.01
CA PHE A 74 -8.26 -5.89 4.61
C PHE A 74 -8.31 -5.74 6.14
N GLY A 75 -7.47 -6.51 6.85
CA GLY A 75 -7.44 -6.48 8.31
C GLY A 75 -6.90 -5.16 8.87
N SER A 76 -5.97 -4.55 8.14
CA SER A 76 -5.41 -3.24 8.46
C SER A 76 -5.07 -2.46 7.19
N VAL A 77 -5.26 -1.15 7.25
CA VAL A 77 -4.94 -0.20 6.18
C VAL A 77 -4.13 0.96 6.76
N CYS A 78 -3.10 1.39 6.05
CA CYS A 78 -2.33 2.60 6.35
C CYS A 78 -2.02 3.33 5.05
N SER A 79 -1.92 4.65 5.08
CA SER A 79 -1.46 5.42 3.94
C SER A 79 -0.30 6.34 4.27
N TYR A 80 0.53 6.58 3.27
CA TYR A 80 1.65 7.51 3.29
C TYR A 80 1.42 8.55 2.19
N LYS A 81 1.42 9.82 2.57
CA LYS A 81 1.29 10.94 1.63
C LYS A 81 2.23 12.07 2.05
N LEU A 82 3.06 12.52 1.12
CA LEU A 82 3.82 13.76 1.28
C LEU A 82 3.03 14.93 0.70
N GLU A 83 3.08 16.09 1.35
CA GLU A 83 2.33 17.28 0.91
C GLU A 83 2.67 17.73 -0.53
N GLN A 84 3.92 17.50 -0.94
CA GLN A 84 4.42 17.91 -2.25
C GLN A 84 4.13 16.89 -3.36
N GLU A 85 3.63 15.71 -2.98
CA GLU A 85 3.39 14.60 -3.88
C GLU A 85 1.88 14.44 -4.15
N VAL A 86 1.53 14.22 -5.42
CA VAL A 86 0.13 14.03 -5.82
C VAL A 86 -0.34 12.61 -5.46
N ASN A 87 0.59 11.65 -5.37
CA ASN A 87 0.30 10.27 -5.02
C ASN A 87 0.26 10.05 -3.51
N GLU A 88 -0.63 9.14 -3.12
CA GLU A 88 -0.73 8.56 -1.79
C GLU A 88 -0.46 7.07 -1.93
N ILE A 89 0.49 6.54 -1.16
CA ILE A 89 0.76 5.11 -1.12
C ILE A 89 -0.11 4.50 -0.03
N VAL A 90 -0.98 3.55 -0.39
CA VAL A 90 -1.83 2.84 0.55
C VAL A 90 -1.29 1.42 0.75
N PHE A 91 -1.01 1.06 1.99
CA PHE A 91 -0.60 -0.26 2.43
C PHE A 91 -1.80 -0.98 3.05
N CYS A 92 -2.03 -2.21 2.62
CA CYS A 92 -3.07 -3.08 3.16
C CYS A 92 -2.46 -4.42 3.56
N THR A 93 -2.90 -4.98 4.69
CA THR A 93 -2.54 -6.34 5.09
C THR A 93 -3.75 -7.07 5.64
N ASN A 94 -3.72 -8.40 5.58
CA ASN A 94 -4.72 -9.25 6.22
C ASN A 94 -4.53 -9.36 7.73
N GLN A 95 -3.37 -8.92 8.25
CA GLN A 95 -3.07 -8.89 9.67
C GLN A 95 -3.80 -7.74 10.38
N GLY A 96 -4.04 -7.91 11.68
CA GLY A 96 -4.59 -6.87 12.55
C GLY A 96 -5.96 -7.19 13.16
N PRO A 97 -6.67 -6.16 13.64
CA PRO A 97 -6.46 -4.72 13.38
C PRO A 97 -5.15 -4.17 13.94
N TRP A 98 -4.47 -3.32 13.18
CA TRP A 98 -3.26 -2.61 13.59
C TRP A 98 -3.56 -1.14 13.84
N ASP A 99 -3.00 -0.61 14.92
CA ASP A 99 -2.99 0.81 15.21
C ASP A 99 -1.81 1.53 14.52
N GLN A 100 -1.74 2.85 14.71
CA GLN A 100 -0.67 3.66 14.17
C GLN A 100 0.71 3.24 14.68
N GLN A 101 0.83 2.78 15.93
CA GLN A 101 2.12 2.39 16.49
C GLN A 101 2.65 1.11 15.82
N GLN A 102 1.78 0.11 15.62
CA GLN A 102 2.15 -1.14 14.95
C GLN A 102 2.60 -0.89 13.50
N TRP A 103 1.90 -0.05 12.75
CA TRP A 103 2.30 0.34 11.40
C TRP A 103 3.65 1.05 11.37
N ARG A 104 3.86 2.01 12.28
CA ARG A 104 5.12 2.75 12.40
C ARG A 104 6.30 1.80 12.64
N LEU A 105 6.17 0.87 13.59
CA LEU A 105 7.21 -0.10 13.93
C LEU A 105 7.61 -0.97 12.73
N VAL A 106 6.63 -1.57 12.04
CA VAL A 106 6.89 -2.49 10.92
C VAL A 106 7.50 -1.75 9.73
N LEU A 107 6.96 -0.58 9.37
CA LEU A 107 7.43 0.18 8.22
C LEU A 107 8.78 0.86 8.48
N GLU A 108 9.06 1.28 9.72
CA GLU A 108 10.38 1.79 10.11
C GLU A 108 11.46 0.70 10.00
N GLU A 109 11.16 -0.50 10.49
CA GLU A 109 12.06 -1.64 10.40
C GLU A 109 12.34 -2.00 8.92
N ALA A 110 11.29 -2.04 8.09
CA ALA A 110 11.41 -2.29 6.66
C ALA A 110 12.27 -1.23 5.95
N ALA A 111 12.02 0.06 6.21
CA ALA A 111 12.78 1.17 5.63
C ALA A 111 14.26 1.11 6.04
N THR A 112 14.55 0.82 7.32
CA THR A 112 15.91 0.66 7.84
C THR A 112 16.65 -0.51 7.17
N LYS A 113 15.95 -1.63 6.95
CA LYS A 113 16.51 -2.79 6.21
C LYS A 113 16.82 -2.41 4.76
N VAL A 114 15.93 -1.72 4.07
CA VAL A 114 16.15 -1.27 2.68
C VAL A 114 17.36 -0.34 2.60
N ASN A 115 17.43 0.68 3.46
CA ASN A 115 18.57 1.60 3.54
C ASN A 115 19.90 0.87 3.77
N SER A 116 19.92 -0.09 4.70
CA SER A 116 21.10 -0.91 4.99
C SER A 116 21.53 -1.75 3.78
N LEU A 117 20.57 -2.35 3.06
CA LEU A 117 20.84 -3.14 1.86
C LEU A 117 21.39 -2.29 0.71
N VAL A 118 20.81 -1.11 0.46
CA VAL A 118 21.25 -0.17 -0.58
C VAL A 118 22.69 0.27 -0.35
N LYS A 119 23.04 0.65 0.88
CA LYS A 119 24.41 1.00 1.29
C LYS A 119 25.36 -0.17 1.15
N LYS A 120 24.99 -1.37 1.64
CA LYS A 120 25.80 -2.60 1.54
C LYS A 120 26.07 -3.00 0.09
N LYS A 121 25.09 -2.79 -0.80
CA LYS A 121 25.20 -3.07 -2.24
C LYS A 121 25.89 -1.94 -3.01
N LYS A 122 26.29 -0.84 -2.34
CA LYS A 122 26.92 0.34 -2.94
C LYS A 122 26.08 0.96 -4.06
N LEU A 123 24.75 0.85 -3.97
CA LEU A 123 23.83 1.46 -4.94
C LEU A 123 23.71 2.98 -4.68
N GLN A 124 23.75 3.38 -3.42
CA GLN A 124 23.76 4.78 -2.98
C GLN A 124 24.46 4.88 -1.61
N SER A 125 25.08 6.04 -1.35
CA SER A 125 25.73 6.33 -0.06
C SER A 125 24.76 6.88 0.99
N LEU A 126 23.76 7.63 0.53
CA LEU A 126 22.70 8.20 1.36
C LEU A 126 21.55 7.20 1.56
N ASP A 127 20.73 7.45 2.58
CA ASP A 127 19.49 6.71 2.77
C ASP A 127 18.53 6.92 1.60
N LEU A 128 17.89 5.83 1.16
CA LEU A 128 16.89 5.86 0.10
C LEU A 128 15.55 6.34 0.65
N VAL A 129 15.25 6.00 1.91
CA VAL A 129 14.05 6.40 2.62
C VAL A 129 14.44 7.12 3.90
N THR A 130 14.05 8.38 4.05
CA THR A 130 14.20 9.11 5.32
C THR A 130 13.18 8.57 6.32
N THR A 131 13.61 7.71 7.24
CA THR A 131 12.71 6.95 8.13
C THR A 131 11.84 7.85 9.00
N GLU A 132 12.40 8.93 9.56
CA GLU A 132 11.67 9.89 10.38
C GLU A 132 10.51 10.52 9.62
N THR A 133 10.77 11.04 8.42
CA THR A 133 9.74 11.62 7.56
C THR A 133 8.73 10.58 7.11
N PHE A 134 9.21 9.41 6.68
CA PHE A 134 8.35 8.33 6.18
C PHE A 134 7.32 7.90 7.23
N VAL A 135 7.81 7.56 8.43
CA VAL A 135 7.01 7.05 9.53
C VAL A 135 6.14 8.15 10.15
N GLY A 136 6.64 9.39 10.17
CA GLY A 136 5.91 10.56 10.66
C GLY A 136 4.73 10.98 9.77
N SER A 137 4.73 10.61 8.49
CA SER A 137 3.66 10.91 7.52
C SER A 137 2.69 9.74 7.30
N LEU A 138 2.75 8.70 8.15
CA LEU A 138 1.80 7.59 8.10
C LEU A 138 0.46 7.96 8.73
N ASN A 139 -0.61 7.66 8.00
CA ASN A 139 -2.00 7.85 8.42
C ASN A 139 -2.68 6.48 8.52
N VAL A 140 -3.33 6.21 9.64
CA VAL A 140 -4.19 5.04 9.80
C VAL A 140 -5.64 5.54 9.83
N PRO A 141 -6.54 5.04 8.96
CA PRO A 141 -7.95 5.41 9.01
C PRO A 141 -8.54 5.08 10.38
N VAL A 142 -9.33 6.01 10.94
CA VAL A 142 -10.06 5.83 12.21
C VAL A 142 -11.34 5.06 11.95
#